data_AF-A0A9W6WM32-F1
#
_entry.id   AF-A0A9W6WM32-F1
#
_cell.length_a   1.000
_cell.length_b   1.000
_cell.length_c   1.000
_cell.angle_alpha   90.00
_cell.angle_beta   90.00
_cell.angle_gamma   90.00
#
_symmetry.space_group_name_H-M   'P 1'
#
loop_
_entity.id
_entity.type
_entity.pdbx_description
1 polymer ?
#
loop_
_entity_poly.entity_id
_entity_poly.type
_entity_poly.pdbx_seq_one_letter_code
_entity_poly.pdbx_strand_id
1 'polypeptide(L)'
;MTNDSTKMILSATGRLGVGTTGPSYILDVSGSVSTTIDSGGLGYGQLSKTATSFTIGPLSSQSVSARFSNSTWITSGSYFTTSDRRIKKNIETISPKIIDAFMEVDPCTFLYKTQSEKDTKNIGYIAQDLLARA
;
A
#
# COMPACT_ATOMS: atom_id res chain seq x y z
N MET A 1 6.24 -36.39 -3.25
CA MET A 1 7.09 -35.97 -4.39
C MET A 1 7.03 -34.45 -4.46
N THR A 2 8.10 -33.75 -4.12
CA THR A 2 8.26 -32.35 -4.53
C THR A 2 8.50 -32.38 -6.03
N ASN A 3 7.68 -31.67 -6.81
CA ASN A 3 8.02 -31.47 -8.20
C ASN A 3 9.38 -30.75 -8.27
N ASP A 4 10.35 -31.25 -9.06
CA ASP A 4 11.66 -30.61 -9.28
C ASP A 4 11.53 -29.33 -10.13
N SER A 5 10.57 -28.48 -9.77
CA SER A 5 10.30 -27.19 -10.37
C SER A 5 11.09 -26.15 -9.58
N THR A 6 11.93 -25.40 -10.30
CA THR A 6 12.69 -24.27 -9.74
C THR A 6 11.75 -23.26 -9.11
N LYS A 7 11.89 -23.03 -7.80
CA LYS A 7 11.05 -22.08 -7.03
C LYS A 7 11.71 -20.72 -6.84
N MET A 8 13.04 -20.71 -6.80
CA MET A 8 13.85 -19.50 -6.68
C MET A 8 15.13 -19.62 -7.51
N ILE A 9 15.63 -18.49 -8.01
CA ILE A 9 16.90 -18.36 -8.73
C ILE A 9 17.66 -17.18 -8.17
N LEU A 10 18.96 -17.37 -7.89
CA LEU A 10 19.91 -16.27 -7.76
C LEU A 10 20.66 -16.16 -9.08
N SER A 11 20.45 -15.07 -9.82
CA SER A 11 21.10 -14.87 -11.12
C SER A 11 22.62 -14.68 -10.94
N ALA A 12 23.39 -14.92 -12.01
CA ALA A 12 24.82 -14.62 -12.05
C ALA A 12 25.12 -13.12 -11.80
N THR A 13 24.12 -12.25 -11.98
CA THR A 13 24.19 -10.80 -11.72
C THR A 13 23.75 -10.41 -10.30
N GLY A 14 23.49 -11.38 -9.41
CA GLY A 14 23.17 -11.15 -8.01
C GLY A 14 21.71 -10.78 -7.74
N ARG A 15 20.77 -11.12 -8.63
CA ARG A 15 19.34 -10.85 -8.46
C ARG A 15 18.59 -12.10 -8.02
N LEU A 16 17.77 -11.97 -6.98
CA LEU A 16 16.92 -13.04 -6.46
C LEU A 16 15.55 -13.00 -7.14
N GLY A 17 15.25 -14.03 -7.92
CA GLY A 17 13.92 -14.30 -8.47
C GLY A 17 13.19 -15.36 -7.65
N VAL A 18 11.92 -15.12 -7.31
CA VAL A 18 11.01 -16.12 -6.73
C VAL A 18 9.84 -16.28 -7.67
N GLY A 19 9.58 -17.50 -8.16
CA GLY A 19 8.54 -17.75 -9.17
C GLY A 19 8.85 -17.20 -10.57
N THR A 20 10.06 -16.69 -10.81
CA THR A 20 10.54 -16.19 -12.12
C THR A 20 11.94 -16.69 -12.40
N THR A 21 12.26 -16.92 -13.68
CA THR A 21 13.60 -17.33 -14.13
C THR A 21 14.47 -16.19 -14.65
N GLY A 22 13.88 -15.00 -14.84
CA GLY A 22 14.56 -13.81 -15.37
C GLY A 22 14.30 -12.57 -14.52
N PRO A 23 14.86 -12.47 -13.31
CA PRO A 23 14.60 -11.35 -12.41
C PRO A 23 15.08 -10.01 -12.99
N SER A 24 14.15 -9.06 -13.13
CA SER A 24 14.43 -7.71 -13.64
C SER A 24 14.94 -6.76 -12.55
N TYR A 25 14.70 -7.10 -11.28
CA TYR A 25 15.07 -6.34 -10.10
C TYR A 25 15.90 -7.19 -9.13
N ILE A 26 16.53 -6.57 -8.14
CA ILE A 26 17.36 -7.27 -7.12
C ILE A 26 16.55 -8.32 -6.37
N LEU A 27 15.28 -8.03 -6.08
CA LEU A 27 14.29 -9.00 -5.65
C LEU A 27 13.10 -8.90 -6.59
N ASP A 28 12.80 -9.99 -7.30
CA ASP A 28 11.69 -10.07 -8.24
C ASP A 28 10.82 -11.28 -7.86
N VAL A 29 9.63 -11.00 -7.35
CA VAL A 29 8.68 -12.04 -6.90
C VAL A 29 7.52 -12.07 -7.87
N SER A 30 7.42 -13.16 -8.62
CA SER A 30 6.33 -13.43 -9.54
C SER A 30 5.37 -14.44 -8.94
N GLY A 31 4.09 -14.06 -8.90
CA GLY A 31 3.03 -14.84 -8.29
C GLY A 31 2.69 -14.39 -6.87
N SER A 32 1.55 -14.88 -6.40
CA SER A 32 1.01 -14.54 -5.08
C SER A 32 0.31 -15.75 -4.48
N VAL A 33 0.24 -15.78 -3.15
CA VAL A 33 -0.61 -16.72 -2.43
C VAL A 33 -1.87 -15.99 -1.95
N SER A 34 -3.01 -16.66 -2.03
CA SER A 34 -4.24 -16.21 -1.38
C SER A 34 -4.15 -16.48 0.11
N THR A 35 -4.24 -15.44 0.94
CA THR A 35 -4.10 -15.56 2.39
C THR A 35 -5.16 -14.76 3.12
N THR A 36 -5.50 -15.20 4.34
CA THR A 36 -6.31 -14.43 5.27
C THR A 36 -5.40 -13.60 6.14
N ILE A 37 -5.55 -12.27 6.08
CA ILE A 37 -4.81 -11.35 6.93
C ILE A 37 -5.55 -11.25 8.25
N ASP A 38 -4.79 -11.57 9.30
CA ASP A 38 -5.13 -11.45 10.72
C ASP A 38 -6.49 -12.04 11.16
N SER A 39 -6.46 -13.32 11.52
CA SER A 39 -7.59 -13.99 12.18
C SER A 39 -7.81 -13.57 13.64
N GLY A 40 -6.98 -12.68 14.20
CA GLY A 40 -6.92 -12.34 15.63
C GLY A 40 -7.58 -11.02 16.03
N GLY A 41 -8.09 -10.22 15.09
CA GLY A 41 -8.87 -9.01 15.39
C GLY A 41 -8.05 -7.74 15.66
N LEU A 42 -6.83 -7.65 15.14
CA LEU A 42 -6.07 -6.41 15.03
C LEU A 42 -6.61 -5.57 13.87
N GLY A 43 -6.47 -4.25 13.97
CA GLY A 43 -6.85 -3.34 12.89
C GLY A 43 -5.81 -3.37 11.76
N TYR A 44 -6.26 -3.54 10.52
CA TYR A 44 -5.40 -3.40 9.35
C TYR A 44 -6.02 -2.47 8.30
N GLY A 45 -5.14 -1.85 7.51
CA GLY A 45 -5.50 -1.04 6.36
C GLY A 45 -4.97 -1.68 5.08
N GLN A 46 -5.86 -2.00 4.16
CA GLN A 46 -5.51 -2.45 2.82
C GLN A 46 -5.83 -1.34 1.81
N LEU A 47 -4.81 -0.92 1.07
CA LEU A 47 -4.98 -0.12 -0.13
C LEU A 47 -4.95 -1.08 -1.32
N SER A 48 -6.12 -1.33 -1.92
CA SER A 48 -6.25 -2.17 -3.11
C SER A 48 -6.82 -1.37 -4.28
N LYS A 49 -6.72 -1.94 -5.48
CA LYS A 49 -7.29 -1.36 -6.71
C LYS A 49 -8.81 -1.20 -6.66
N THR A 50 -9.50 -2.02 -5.86
CA THR A 50 -10.96 -2.15 -5.88
C THR A 50 -11.63 -1.52 -4.66
N ALA A 51 -10.91 -1.45 -3.53
CA ALA A 51 -11.37 -0.80 -2.31
C ALA A 51 -10.19 -0.41 -1.40
N THR A 52 -10.33 0.71 -0.71
CA THR A 52 -9.57 1.00 0.51
C THR A 52 -10.35 0.41 1.69
N SER A 53 -9.82 -0.63 2.31
CA SER A 53 -10.49 -1.31 3.43
C SER A 53 -9.68 -1.10 4.69
N PHE A 54 -10.24 -0.34 5.62
CA PHE A 54 -9.77 -0.25 7.00
C PHE A 54 -10.79 -0.99 7.86
N THR A 55 -10.40 -2.10 8.46
CA THR A 55 -11.34 -2.88 9.28
C THR A 55 -10.62 -3.60 10.42
N ILE A 56 -11.43 -4.11 11.34
CA ILE A 56 -11.05 -4.89 12.51
C ILE A 56 -11.77 -6.24 12.36
N GLY A 57 -11.02 -7.33 12.32
CA GLY A 57 -11.54 -8.67 11.96
C GLY A 57 -10.62 -9.34 10.95
N PRO A 58 -11.00 -10.41 10.24
CA PRO A 58 -10.17 -11.03 9.21
C PRO A 58 -10.45 -10.53 7.78
N LEU A 59 -9.41 -10.28 6.97
CA LEU A 59 -9.51 -10.04 5.52
C LEU A 59 -9.13 -11.33 4.78
N SER A 60 -10.13 -12.03 4.25
CA SER A 60 -9.91 -13.28 3.52
C SER A 60 -9.57 -13.05 2.05
N SER A 61 -8.93 -14.05 1.44
CA SER A 61 -8.67 -14.15 0.00
C SER A 61 -7.75 -13.09 -0.62
N GLN A 62 -6.82 -12.53 0.17
CA GLN A 62 -5.93 -11.49 -0.33
C GLN A 62 -4.70 -12.08 -1.00
N SER A 63 -4.46 -11.65 -2.24
CA SER A 63 -3.28 -12.03 -3.02
C SER A 63 -2.06 -11.27 -2.51
N VAL A 64 -1.13 -11.98 -1.88
CA VAL A 64 0.11 -11.42 -1.32
C VAL A 64 1.31 -12.06 -2.01
N SER A 65 2.18 -11.23 -2.59
CA SER A 65 3.42 -11.67 -3.22
C SER A 65 4.58 -11.70 -2.22
N ALA A 66 4.61 -10.77 -1.28
CA ALA A 66 5.59 -10.72 -0.19
C ALA A 66 4.93 -10.26 1.11
N ARG A 67 5.22 -10.95 2.22
CA ARG A 67 4.78 -10.60 3.58
C ARG A 67 6.00 -10.29 4.44
N PHE A 68 5.99 -9.12 5.07
CA PHE A 68 6.95 -8.76 6.10
C PHE A 68 6.22 -8.76 7.45
N SER A 69 6.77 -9.46 8.45
CA SER A 69 6.17 -9.55 9.79
C SER A 69 6.35 -8.27 10.62
N ASN A 70 7.11 -7.31 10.11
CA ASN A 70 7.39 -6.03 10.76
C ASN A 70 7.36 -4.90 9.69
N SER A 71 7.49 -3.65 10.13
CA SER A 71 7.49 -2.49 9.26
C SER A 71 8.63 -2.54 8.24
N THR A 72 8.31 -2.13 7.00
CA THR A 72 9.31 -1.90 5.95
C THR A 72 9.77 -0.44 6.02
N TRP A 73 11.02 -0.23 6.40
CA TRP A 73 11.65 1.09 6.38
C TRP A 73 12.33 1.34 5.03
N ILE A 74 11.95 2.40 4.33
CA ILE A 74 12.60 2.84 3.08
C ILE A 74 13.46 4.06 3.42
N THR A 75 14.78 3.89 3.46
CA THR A 75 15.75 4.95 3.83
C THR A 75 15.90 6.01 2.75
N SER A 76 15.91 5.59 1.48
CA SER A 76 15.99 6.46 0.32
C SER A 76 15.22 5.80 -0.82
N GLY A 77 14.04 6.34 -1.15
CA GLY A 77 13.14 5.79 -2.14
C GLY A 77 11.69 6.10 -1.84
N SER A 78 10.79 5.60 -2.68
CA SER A 78 9.35 5.84 -2.56
C SER A 78 8.57 4.55 -2.78
N TYR A 79 7.34 4.52 -2.26
CA TYR A 79 6.34 3.57 -2.71
C TYR A 79 5.79 4.04 -4.06
N PHE A 80 6.14 3.33 -5.14
CA PHE A 80 5.66 3.65 -6.48
C PHE A 80 4.38 2.88 -6.82
N THR A 81 3.39 3.59 -7.35
CA THR A 81 2.20 3.02 -7.99
C THR A 81 2.08 3.57 -9.40
N THR A 82 1.74 2.72 -10.38
CA THR A 82 1.63 3.14 -11.78
C THR A 82 0.22 3.65 -12.07
N SER A 83 0.12 4.88 -12.57
CA SER A 83 -1.14 5.58 -12.78
C SER A 83 -1.18 6.29 -14.15
N ASP A 84 -0.59 5.69 -15.19
CA ASP A 84 -0.48 6.30 -16.53
C ASP A 84 -1.80 6.22 -17.32
N ARG A 85 -2.15 7.26 -18.09
CA ARG A 85 -3.38 7.28 -18.90
C ARG A 85 -3.38 6.21 -20.00
N ARG A 86 -2.22 5.86 -20.56
CA ARG A 86 -2.06 4.83 -21.61
C ARG A 86 -2.40 3.43 -21.12
N ILE A 87 -2.31 3.20 -19.80
CA ILE A 87 -2.66 1.92 -19.16
C ILE A 87 -4.05 1.97 -18.48
N LYS A 88 -4.82 3.04 -18.71
CA LYS A 88 -6.18 3.24 -18.17
C LYS A 88 -7.21 3.27 -19.29
N LYS A 89 -8.41 2.78 -19.01
CA LYS A 89 -9.58 2.79 -19.91
C LYS A 89 -10.84 3.20 -19.15
N ASN A 90 -11.88 3.68 -19.83
CA ASN A 90 -13.14 4.17 -19.25
C ASN A 90 -12.91 5.19 -18.13
N ILE A 91 -12.17 6.25 -18.45
CA ILE A 91 -11.83 7.30 -17.50
C ILE A 91 -13.02 8.29 -17.47
N GLU A 92 -13.87 8.15 -16.46
CA GLU A 92 -15.01 9.03 -16.20
C GLU A 92 -14.71 9.96 -15.03
N THR A 93 -15.21 11.19 -15.13
CA THR A 93 -15.10 12.17 -14.04
C THR A 93 -16.05 11.78 -12.91
N ILE A 94 -15.53 11.76 -11.68
CA ILE A 94 -16.35 11.53 -10.48
C ILE A 94 -17.33 12.71 -10.30
N SER A 95 -18.50 12.45 -9.74
CA SER A 95 -19.52 13.47 -9.44
C SER A 95 -18.89 14.69 -8.75
N PRO A 96 -19.18 15.93 -9.22
CA PRO A 96 -18.65 17.16 -8.63
C PRO A 96 -18.87 17.26 -7.12
N LYS A 97 -19.96 16.68 -6.59
CA LYS A 97 -20.25 16.66 -5.15
C LYS A 97 -19.13 16.06 -4.29
N ILE A 98 -18.43 15.05 -4.81
CA ILE A 98 -17.30 14.42 -4.09
C ILE A 98 -16.04 15.29 -4.19
N ILE A 99 -15.88 16.02 -5.29
CA ILE A 99 -14.77 16.95 -5.50
C ILE A 99 -14.95 18.16 -4.57
N ASP A 100 -16.16 18.69 -4.47
CA ASP A 100 -16.49 19.83 -3.60
C ASP A 100 -16.28 19.44 -2.13
N ALA A 101 -16.77 18.29 -1.70
CA ALA A 101 -16.55 17.77 -0.34
C ALA A 101 -15.06 17.59 -0.01
N PHE A 102 -14.23 17.23 -1.00
CA PHE A 102 -12.78 17.10 -0.81
C PHE A 102 -12.07 18.46 -0.75
N MET A 103 -12.52 19.44 -1.55
CA MET A 103 -11.98 20.80 -1.56
C MET A 103 -12.39 21.61 -0.33
N GLU A 104 -13.49 21.24 0.31
CA GLU A 104 -13.95 21.83 1.57
C GLU A 104 -13.15 21.34 2.78
N VAL A 105 -12.25 20.35 2.67
CA VAL A 105 -11.43 19.93 3.81
C VAL A 105 -10.26 20.89 4.01
N ASP A 106 -10.27 21.61 5.13
CA ASP A 106 -9.21 22.54 5.49
C ASP A 106 -7.94 21.79 5.95
N PRO A 107 -6.80 21.91 5.25
CA PRO A 107 -5.53 21.40 5.74
C PRO A 107 -5.08 22.20 6.97
N CYS A 108 -4.42 21.53 7.91
CA CYS A 108 -3.92 22.16 9.13
C CYS A 108 -2.42 21.90 9.31
N THR A 109 -1.77 22.78 10.07
CA THR A 109 -0.41 22.54 10.56
C THR A 109 -0.45 22.14 12.01
N PHE A 110 0.30 21.12 12.40
CA PHE A 110 0.29 20.61 13.76
C PHE A 110 1.68 20.12 14.20
N LEU A 111 1.90 20.15 15.51
CA LEU A 111 2.98 19.42 16.16
C LEU A 111 2.39 18.16 16.75
N TYR A 112 3.07 17.03 16.58
CA TYR A 112 2.76 15.86 17.39
C TYR A 112 3.04 16.21 18.85
N LYS A 113 2.31 15.60 19.79
CA LYS A 113 2.49 15.83 21.23
C LYS A 113 3.92 15.54 21.72
N THR A 114 4.68 14.77 20.96
CA THR A 114 6.08 14.41 21.22
C THR A 114 7.09 15.42 20.68
N GLN A 115 6.65 16.38 19.88
CA GLN A 115 7.50 17.44 19.34
C GLN A 115 7.53 18.64 20.27
N SER A 116 8.68 19.30 20.30
CA SER A 116 8.87 20.57 20.97
C SER A 116 8.16 21.69 20.20
N GLU A 117 7.75 22.76 20.89
CA GLU A 117 7.16 23.94 20.26
C GLU A 117 8.10 24.64 19.25
N LYS A 118 9.39 24.35 19.33
CA LYS A 118 10.42 24.89 18.43
C LYS A 118 10.60 24.07 17.16
N ASP A 119 10.00 22.88 17.06
CA ASP A 119 10.14 22.01 15.90
C ASP A 119 9.32 22.52 14.71
N THR A 120 9.69 22.12 13.50
CA THR A 120 8.92 22.41 12.30
C THR A 120 7.57 21.70 12.37
N LYS A 121 6.48 22.46 12.17
CA LYS A 121 5.12 21.89 12.13
C LYS A 121 4.95 20.97 10.93
N ASN A 122 4.26 19.85 11.14
CA ASN A 122 3.82 18.99 10.06
C ASN A 122 2.60 19.63 9.39
N ILE A 123 2.41 19.33 8.10
CA ILE A 123 1.25 19.72 7.32
C ILE A 123 0.41 18.47 7.09
N GLY A 124 -0.90 18.53 7.33
CA GLY A 124 -1.78 17.39 7.07
C GLY A 124 -3.24 17.69 7.39
N TYR A 125 -4.01 16.63 7.63
CA TYR A 125 -5.44 16.69 7.92
C TYR A 125 -5.74 15.99 9.25
N ILE A 126 -6.83 16.39 9.90
CA ILE A 126 -7.36 15.70 11.07
C ILE A 126 -8.43 14.70 10.61
N ALA A 127 -8.26 13.42 10.95
CA ALA A 127 -9.13 12.35 10.46
C ALA A 127 -10.59 12.52 10.88
N GLN A 128 -10.85 13.08 12.06
CA GLN A 128 -12.21 13.36 12.56
C GLN A 128 -12.91 14.44 11.74
N ASP A 129 -12.17 15.43 11.24
CA ASP A 129 -12.74 16.53 10.44
C ASP A 129 -13.12 16.05 9.03
N LEU A 130 -12.42 15.02 8.52
CA LEU A 130 -12.74 14.34 7.26
C LEU A 130 -14.05 13.54 7.32
N LEU A 131 -14.38 12.96 8.48
CA LEU A 131 -15.57 12.13 8.68
C LEU A 131 -16.85 12.96 8.87
N ALA A 132 -16.73 14.17 9.42
CA ALA A 132 -17.87 15.05 9.67
C ALA A 132 -18.43 15.72 8.39
N ARG A 133 -17.73 15.61 7.26
CA ARG A 133 -18.01 16.32 5.99
C ARG A 133 -18.33 15.39 4.80
N ALA A 134 -18.38 14.07 5.00
CA ALA A 134 -18.78 13.07 4.00
C ALA A 134 -20.25 12.67 4.16
#